data_AF-A0A519E553-F1
#
_entry.id   AF-A0A519E553-F1
#
_cell.length_a   1.000
_cell.length_b   1.000
_cell.length_c   1.000
_cell.angle_alpha   90.00
_cell.angle_beta   90.00
_cell.angle_gamma   90.00
#
_symmetry.space_group_name_H-M   'P 1'
#
loop_
_entity.id
_entity.type
_entity.pdbx_description
1 polymer ?
#
loop_
_entity_poly.entity_id
_entity_poly.type
_entity_poly.pdbx_seq_one_letter_code
_entity_poly.pdbx_strand_id
1 'polypeptide(L)'
;MKSIEALLQDVESTDPGIRHVAALELMDLSDERALPALWDAIKRPENVNHRGTLVYALSAFDQSEHLESLVTLVLTGNFEVSWGAFSILEDSTRFPESLDRIRAQLAQHPIESLTQAHHPEALEALLELLQRE
;
A
#
# COMPACT_ATOMS: atom_id res chain seq x y z
N MET A 1 -18.18 -13.92 12.64
CA MET A 1 -17.73 -12.91 11.66
C MET A 1 -18.46 -11.62 11.98
N LYS A 2 -17.73 -10.52 12.15
CA LYS A 2 -18.36 -9.20 12.33
C LYS A 2 -19.05 -8.78 11.03
N SER A 3 -19.98 -7.83 11.10
CA SER A 3 -20.50 -7.22 9.87
C SER A 3 -19.44 -6.30 9.28
N ILE A 4 -19.51 -6.08 7.98
CA ILE A 4 -18.69 -5.09 7.28
C ILE A 4 -18.79 -3.71 7.93
N GLU A 5 -19.97 -3.24 8.34
CA GLU A 5 -20.12 -1.94 9.02
C GLU A 5 -19.33 -1.87 10.34
N ALA A 6 -19.30 -2.97 11.12
CA ALA A 6 -18.51 -3.02 12.34
C ALA A 6 -16.99 -3.04 12.04
N LEU A 7 -16.57 -3.73 10.99
CA LEU A 7 -15.18 -3.78 10.58
C LEU A 7 -14.68 -2.42 10.04
N LEU A 8 -15.52 -1.70 9.29
CA LEU A 8 -15.25 -0.34 8.84
C LEU A 8 -15.12 0.64 10.01
N GLN A 9 -15.80 0.39 11.14
CA GLN A 9 -15.61 1.18 12.35
C GLN A 9 -14.30 0.80 13.06
N ASP A 10 -13.99 -0.50 13.14
CA ASP A 10 -12.81 -0.99 13.86
C ASP A 10 -11.49 -0.63 13.17
N VAL A 11 -11.47 -0.51 11.83
CA VAL A 11 -10.28 -0.06 11.08
C VAL A 11 -9.92 1.41 11.36
N GLU A 12 -10.84 2.18 11.94
CA GLU A 12 -10.61 3.56 12.40
C GLU A 12 -10.18 3.65 13.87
N SER A 13 -10.02 2.52 14.56
CA SER A 13 -9.63 2.48 15.98
C SER A 13 -8.27 3.12 16.23
N THR A 14 -8.10 3.79 17.37
CA THR A 14 -6.78 4.26 17.81
C THR A 14 -5.87 3.11 18.26
N ASP A 15 -6.45 1.97 18.64
CA ASP A 15 -5.72 0.75 18.99
C ASP A 15 -5.24 0.02 17.72
N PRO A 16 -3.92 -0.13 17.50
CA PRO A 16 -3.39 -0.83 16.34
C PRO A 16 -3.83 -2.29 16.24
N GLY A 17 -3.96 -3.01 17.35
CA GLY A 17 -4.37 -4.40 17.36
C GLY A 17 -5.80 -4.57 16.85
N ILE A 18 -6.71 -3.69 17.27
CA ILE A 18 -8.10 -3.68 16.77
C ILE A 18 -8.13 -3.38 15.27
N ARG A 19 -7.40 -2.35 14.82
CA ARG A 19 -7.33 -2.01 13.39
C ARG A 19 -6.76 -3.14 12.55
N HIS A 20 -5.69 -3.80 13.01
CA HIS A 20 -5.02 -4.86 12.27
C HIS A 20 -5.91 -6.08 12.10
N VAL A 21 -6.61 -6.49 13.16
CA VAL A 21 -7.61 -7.56 13.07
C VAL A 21 -8.72 -7.18 12.09
N ALA A 22 -9.23 -5.94 12.18
CA ALA A 22 -10.26 -5.47 11.26
C ALA A 22 -9.78 -5.49 9.79
N ALA A 23 -8.57 -5.02 9.52
CA ALA A 23 -8.01 -5.00 8.17
C ALA A 23 -7.86 -6.40 7.56
N LEU A 24 -7.44 -7.39 8.36
CA LEU A 24 -7.36 -8.78 7.92
C LEU A 24 -8.76 -9.37 7.64
N GLU A 25 -9.75 -9.12 8.51
CA GLU A 25 -11.13 -9.57 8.25
C GLU A 25 -11.74 -8.87 7.02
N LEU A 26 -11.42 -7.60 6.78
CA LEU A 26 -11.84 -6.86 5.58
C LEU A 26 -11.20 -7.44 4.31
N MET A 27 -9.91 -7.80 4.37
CA MET A 27 -9.21 -8.50 3.30
C MET A 27 -9.89 -9.82 2.95
N ASP A 28 -10.15 -10.66 3.96
CA ASP A 28 -10.82 -11.96 3.78
C ASP A 28 -12.23 -11.82 3.19
N LEU A 29 -12.94 -10.73 3.52
CA LEU A 29 -14.26 -10.45 2.96
C LEU A 29 -14.18 -9.94 1.50
N SER A 30 -13.12 -9.19 1.16
CA SER A 30 -12.90 -8.57 -0.16
C SER A 30 -14.10 -7.74 -0.66
N ASP A 31 -14.81 -7.07 0.27
CA ASP A 31 -15.90 -6.15 -0.06
C ASP A 31 -15.31 -4.77 -0.40
N GLU A 32 -15.47 -4.31 -1.64
CA GLU A 32 -14.92 -3.04 -2.16
C GLU A 32 -15.25 -1.80 -1.31
N ARG A 33 -16.30 -1.85 -0.47
CA ARG A 33 -16.59 -0.80 0.50
C ARG A 33 -15.47 -0.57 1.52
N ALA A 34 -14.58 -1.55 1.71
CA ALA A 34 -13.42 -1.47 2.60
C ALA A 34 -12.29 -0.59 2.06
N LEU A 35 -12.17 -0.48 0.74
CA LEU A 35 -11.00 0.14 0.09
C LEU A 35 -10.77 1.60 0.54
N PRO A 36 -11.80 2.48 0.58
CA PRO A 36 -11.62 3.85 1.08
C PRO A 36 -11.15 3.91 2.54
N ALA A 37 -11.73 3.08 3.42
CA ALA A 37 -11.40 3.08 4.85
C ALA A 37 -9.96 2.57 5.10
N LEU A 38 -9.51 1.55 4.37
CA LEU A 38 -8.12 1.08 4.42
C LEU A 38 -7.14 2.19 4.00
N TRP A 39 -7.44 2.89 2.89
CA TRP A 39 -6.60 4.00 2.42
C TRP A 39 -6.58 5.19 3.40
N ASP A 40 -7.72 5.54 3.98
CA ASP A 40 -7.81 6.60 4.99
C ASP A 40 -6.99 6.24 6.23
N ALA A 41 -7.12 5.01 6.74
CA ALA A 41 -6.31 4.53 7.86
C ALA A 41 -4.80 4.49 7.55
N ILE A 42 -4.41 4.19 6.31
CA ILE A 42 -3.00 4.26 5.87
C ILE A 42 -2.51 5.72 5.85
N LYS A 43 -3.32 6.69 5.47
CA LYS A 43 -2.88 8.09 5.33
C LYS A 43 -2.80 8.84 6.67
N ARG A 44 -3.44 8.34 7.72
CA ARG A 44 -3.42 8.94 9.08
C ARG A 44 -1.99 9.04 9.65
N PRO A 45 -1.50 10.24 10.00
CA PRO A 45 -0.17 10.44 10.59
C PRO A 45 0.05 9.68 11.90
N GLU A 46 -1.00 9.55 12.71
CA GLU A 46 -0.96 8.81 13.98
C GLU A 46 -0.69 7.31 13.80
N ASN A 47 -0.91 6.78 12.60
CA ASN A 47 -0.70 5.37 12.31
C ASN A 47 0.72 5.09 11.79
N VAL A 48 1.57 6.08 11.58
CA VAL A 48 2.96 5.88 11.12
C VAL A 48 3.67 4.85 12.02
N ASN A 49 4.28 3.83 11.42
CA ASN A 49 4.84 2.60 12.02
C ASN A 49 3.86 1.46 12.35
N HIS A 50 2.55 1.63 12.13
CA HIS A 50 1.54 0.59 12.36
C HIS A 50 0.61 0.39 11.16
N ARG A 51 1.15 0.54 9.94
CA ARG A 51 0.38 0.48 8.68
C ARG A 51 0.68 -0.73 7.80
N GLY A 52 1.69 -1.54 8.12
CA GLY A 52 2.09 -2.71 7.31
C GLY A 52 0.90 -3.64 7.03
N THR A 53 0.15 -4.02 8.08
CA THR A 53 -1.06 -4.84 7.93
C THR A 53 -2.16 -4.19 7.09
N LEU A 54 -2.33 -2.86 7.19
CA LEU A 54 -3.32 -2.14 6.38
C LEU A 54 -2.95 -2.18 4.90
N VAL A 55 -1.66 -1.99 4.59
CA VAL A 55 -1.14 -2.09 3.22
C VAL A 55 -1.26 -3.52 2.72
N TYR A 56 -0.92 -4.52 3.53
CA TYR A 56 -1.10 -5.92 3.16
C TYR A 56 -2.55 -6.25 2.79
N ALA A 57 -3.53 -5.72 3.55
CA ALA A 57 -4.95 -5.90 3.25
C ALA A 57 -5.36 -5.33 1.88
N LEU A 58 -4.70 -4.29 1.37
CA LEU A 58 -4.97 -3.73 0.04
C LEU A 58 -4.72 -4.73 -1.10
N SER A 59 -3.92 -5.79 -0.88
CA SER A 59 -3.63 -6.81 -1.90
C SER A 59 -4.85 -7.61 -2.36
N ALA A 60 -5.94 -7.60 -1.58
CA ALA A 60 -7.20 -8.26 -1.96
C ALA A 60 -8.09 -7.41 -2.88
N PHE A 61 -7.70 -6.17 -3.22
CA PHE A 61 -8.54 -5.21 -3.93
C PHE A 61 -7.86 -4.70 -5.20
N ASP A 62 -8.64 -4.24 -6.17
CA ASP A 62 -8.11 -3.60 -7.38
C ASP A 62 -7.44 -2.24 -7.06
N GLN A 63 -6.13 -2.14 -7.31
CA GLN A 63 -5.34 -0.93 -7.08
C GLN A 63 -5.02 -0.15 -8.36
N SER A 64 -5.68 -0.43 -9.47
CA SER A 64 -5.43 0.25 -10.75
C SER A 64 -5.54 1.78 -10.66
N GLU A 65 -6.44 2.30 -9.82
CA GLU A 65 -6.61 3.74 -9.58
C GLU A 65 -5.66 4.32 -8.51
N HIS A 66 -4.87 3.48 -7.83
CA HIS A 66 -4.05 3.86 -6.68
C HIS A 66 -2.54 3.63 -6.88
N LEU A 67 -2.11 3.34 -8.11
CA LEU A 67 -0.71 3.03 -8.44
C LEU A 67 0.25 4.14 -7.96
N GLU A 68 -0.07 5.42 -8.14
CA GLU A 68 0.78 6.52 -7.70
C GLU A 68 0.91 6.60 -6.18
N SER A 69 -0.17 6.25 -5.46
CA SER A 69 -0.16 6.17 -4.00
C SER A 69 0.71 5.01 -3.52
N LEU A 70 0.63 3.85 -4.18
CA LEU A 70 1.48 2.71 -3.89
C LEU A 70 2.96 3.01 -4.15
N VAL A 71 3.30 3.69 -5.25
CA VAL A 71 4.69 4.16 -5.49
C VAL A 71 5.15 5.06 -4.34
N THR A 72 4.30 5.97 -3.88
CA THR A 72 4.64 6.83 -2.73
C THR A 72 4.91 6.00 -1.46
N LEU A 73 4.15 4.92 -1.23
CA LEU A 73 4.38 4.02 -0.10
C LEU A 73 5.68 3.20 -0.24
N VAL A 74 6.04 2.76 -1.45
CA VAL A 74 7.36 2.15 -1.73
C VAL A 74 8.49 3.10 -1.35
N LEU A 75 8.35 4.37 -1.73
CA LEU A 75 9.39 5.38 -1.54
C LEU A 75 9.55 5.87 -0.12
N THR A 76 8.48 5.87 0.69
CA THR A 76 8.45 6.55 2.00
C THR A 76 8.15 5.63 3.18
N GLY A 77 7.75 4.38 2.90
CA GLY A 77 7.37 3.40 3.91
C GLY A 77 8.54 2.88 4.74
N ASN A 78 8.21 2.33 5.91
CA ASN A 78 9.11 1.38 6.58
C ASN A 78 9.12 0.05 5.81
N PHE A 79 9.96 -0.91 6.22
CA PHE A 79 10.13 -2.17 5.49
C PHE A 79 8.81 -2.86 5.12
N GLU A 80 7.89 -3.02 6.08
CA GLU A 80 6.61 -3.69 5.82
C GLU A 80 5.73 -2.94 4.83
N VAL A 81 5.65 -1.61 4.97
CA VAL A 81 4.83 -0.75 4.10
C VAL A 81 5.41 -0.70 2.69
N SER A 82 6.72 -0.51 2.57
CA SER A 82 7.37 -0.36 1.27
C SER A 82 7.33 -1.67 0.48
N TRP A 83 7.65 -2.80 1.13
CA TRP A 83 7.65 -4.11 0.49
C TRP A 83 6.23 -4.61 0.18
N GLY A 84 5.26 -4.34 1.06
CA GLY A 84 3.86 -4.64 0.80
C GLY A 84 3.32 -3.85 -0.40
N ALA A 85 3.62 -2.55 -0.48
CA ALA A 85 3.20 -1.73 -1.61
C ALA A 85 3.87 -2.17 -2.92
N PHE A 86 5.16 -2.53 -2.89
CA PHE A 86 5.85 -3.09 -4.05
C PHE A 86 5.19 -4.40 -4.52
N SER A 87 4.88 -5.32 -3.62
CA SER A 87 4.25 -6.60 -3.97
C SER A 87 2.92 -6.39 -4.70
N ILE A 88 2.11 -5.43 -4.25
CA ILE A 88 0.84 -5.08 -4.91
C ILE A 88 1.07 -4.47 -6.29
N LEU A 89 2.09 -3.61 -6.43
CA LEU A 89 2.46 -3.06 -7.73
C LEU A 89 2.90 -4.16 -8.68
N GLU A 90 3.77 -5.07 -8.25
CA GLU A 90 4.24 -6.21 -9.04
C GLU A 90 3.06 -7.02 -9.60
N ASP A 91 2.08 -7.37 -8.75
CA ASP A 91 0.86 -8.07 -9.17
C ASP A 91 -0.02 -7.24 -10.14
N SER A 92 0.02 -5.91 -10.02
CA SER A 92 -0.75 -4.97 -10.85
C SER A 92 -0.09 -4.64 -12.20
N THR A 93 1.16 -5.05 -12.45
CA THR A 93 1.91 -4.73 -13.70
C THR A 93 1.57 -5.61 -14.91
N ARG A 94 0.40 -6.26 -14.90
CA ARG A 94 -0.06 -7.10 -16.02
C ARG A 94 -0.33 -6.31 -17.32
N PHE A 95 -0.43 -4.98 -17.24
CA PHE A 95 -0.72 -4.10 -18.37
C PHE A 95 0.39 -3.04 -18.55
N PRO A 96 0.83 -2.75 -19.79
CA PRO A 96 1.87 -1.75 -20.06
C PRO A 96 1.55 -0.34 -19.54
N GLU A 97 0.27 0.07 -19.56
CA GLU A 97 -0.15 1.39 -19.06
C GLU A 97 0.16 1.58 -17.56
N SER A 98 0.07 0.52 -16.76
CA SER A 98 0.43 0.55 -15.34
C SER A 98 1.91 0.90 -15.15
N LEU A 99 2.79 0.34 -15.99
CA LEU A 99 4.23 0.58 -15.92
C LEU A 99 4.58 2.03 -16.28
N ASP A 100 3.92 2.60 -17.29
CA ASP A 100 4.13 3.99 -17.67
C ASP A 100 3.70 4.97 -16.57
N ARG A 101 2.58 4.71 -15.88
CA ARG A 101 2.15 5.49 -14.71
C ARG A 101 3.13 5.38 -13.55
N ILE A 102 3.63 4.17 -13.25
CA ILE A 102 4.64 3.95 -12.21
C ILE A 102 5.93 4.71 -12.54
N ARG A 103 6.42 4.63 -13.79
CA ARG A 103 7.60 5.39 -14.27
C ARG A 103 7.40 6.90 -14.15
N ALA A 104 6.24 7.39 -14.60
CA ALA A 104 5.92 8.81 -14.55
C ALA A 104 5.84 9.33 -13.10
N GLN A 105 5.29 8.54 -12.18
CA GLN A 105 5.27 8.91 -10.77
C GLN A 105 6.68 8.89 -10.17
N LEU A 106 7.47 7.86 -10.44
CA LEU A 106 8.84 7.74 -9.93
C LEU A 106 9.72 8.92 -10.40
N ALA A 107 9.56 9.36 -11.65
CA ALA A 107 10.28 10.50 -12.23
C ALA A 107 9.96 11.85 -11.56
N GLN A 108 8.84 11.96 -10.82
CA GLN A 108 8.49 13.16 -10.06
C GLN A 108 9.23 13.25 -8.72
N HIS A 109 9.88 12.18 -8.26
CA HIS A 109 10.56 12.12 -6.97
C HIS A 109 12.09 12.11 -7.14
N PRO A 110 12.85 12.95 -6.40
CA PRO A 110 14.30 12.89 -6.39
C PRO A 110 14.78 11.70 -5.56
N ILE A 111 14.90 10.53 -6.20
CA ILE A 111 15.23 9.23 -5.58
C ILE A 111 16.51 9.29 -4.74
N GLU A 112 17.49 10.09 -5.16
CA GLU A 112 18.76 10.27 -4.47
C GLU A 112 18.61 10.82 -3.05
N SER A 113 17.51 11.54 -2.78
CA SER A 113 17.19 12.07 -1.45
C SER A 113 16.47 11.08 -0.54
N LEU A 114 15.92 10.00 -1.09
CA LEU A 114 15.05 9.03 -0.39
C LEU A 114 15.84 7.84 0.21
N THR A 115 16.96 7.46 -0.42
CA THR A 115 17.77 6.30 -0.02
C THR A 115 18.38 6.38 1.39
N GLN A 116 18.55 7.57 1.97
CA GLN A 116 19.14 7.72 3.30
C GLN A 116 18.17 7.50 4.47
N ALA A 117 16.85 7.55 4.22
CA ALA A 117 15.82 7.48 5.27
C ALA A 117 14.88 6.27 5.16
N HIS A 118 14.97 5.51 4.07
CA HIS A 118 14.01 4.48 3.70
C HIS A 118 14.71 3.14 3.40
N HIS A 119 13.97 2.05 3.48
CA HIS A 119 14.45 0.70 3.16
C HIS A 119 14.60 0.58 1.64
N PRO A 120 15.83 0.58 1.09
CA PRO A 120 16.07 0.71 -0.36
C PRO A 120 15.62 -0.52 -1.14
N GLU A 121 15.42 -1.67 -0.49
CA GLU A 121 15.15 -2.94 -1.15
C GLU A 121 13.89 -2.85 -2.03
N ALA A 122 12.80 -2.27 -1.51
CA ALA A 122 11.52 -2.02 -2.23
C ALA A 122 11.71 -1.21 -3.50
N LEU A 123 12.53 -0.18 -3.40
CA LEU A 123 12.84 0.68 -4.52
C LEU A 123 13.72 -0.04 -5.55
N GLU A 124 14.74 -0.78 -5.11
CA GLU A 124 15.61 -1.57 -5.99
C GLU A 124 14.77 -2.58 -6.79
N ALA A 125 13.89 -3.32 -6.12
CA ALA A 125 13.00 -4.28 -6.78
C ALA A 125 12.02 -3.60 -7.76
N LEU A 126 11.49 -2.43 -7.41
CA LEU A 126 10.65 -1.63 -8.31
C LEU A 126 11.43 -1.19 -9.56
N LEU A 127 12.68 -0.74 -9.39
CA LEU A 127 13.53 -0.35 -10.51
C LEU A 127 13.86 -1.53 -11.41
N GLU A 128 14.14 -2.71 -10.84
CA GLU A 128 14.33 -3.94 -11.60
C GLU A 128 13.07 -4.33 -12.38
N LEU A 129 11.89 -4.27 -11.75
CA LEU A 129 10.62 -4.56 -12.40
C LEU A 129 10.40 -3.69 -13.64
N LEU A 130 10.71 -2.40 -13.54
CA LEU A 130 10.57 -1.43 -14.64
C LEU A 130 11.57 -1.64 -15.79
N GLN A 131 12.65 -2.40 -15.58
CA GLN A 131 13.68 -2.73 -16.57
C GLN A 131 13.43 -4.04 -17.31
N ARG A 132 12.44 -4.85 -16.90
CA ARG A 132 12.16 -6.18 -17.47
C ARG A 132 11.45 -6.14 -18.85
N GLU A 133 11.38 -4.99 -19.51
CA GLU A 133 10.80 -4.82 -20.86
C GLU A 133 11.87 -4.74 -21.96
#